data_AF-A0A7X7L164-F1
#
_entry.id   AF-A0A7X7L164-F1
#
_cell.length_a   1.000
_cell.length_b   1.000
_cell.length_c   1.000
_cell.angle_alpha   90.00
_cell.angle_beta   90.00
_cell.angle_gamma   90.00
#
_symmetry.space_group_name_H-M   'P 1'
#
loop_
_entity.id
_entity.type
_entity.pdbx_description
1 polymer ?
#
loop_
_entity_poly.entity_id
_entity_poly.type
_entity_poly.pdbx_seq_one_letter_code
_entity_poly.pdbx_strand_id
1 'polypeptide(L)'
;MFKKCVAVAILIVLFSRGLLAEEQLRIVDQNGLIRAQASLQQVAQVRVVMSGGAGEMIRIRLVSQDNSAVVLEPHSHSAETFIFEAVPPGSWKIMMSGGSRQIKDVSILGR
;
A
#
# COMPACT_ATOMS: atom_id res chain seq x y z
N MET A 1 -40.76 6.80 -42.20
CA MET A 1 -39.28 6.73 -42.10
C MET A 1 -38.86 6.53 -40.64
N PHE A 2 -37.73 5.87 -40.43
CA PHE A 2 -37.36 5.04 -39.27
C PHE A 2 -37.00 5.77 -37.95
N LYS A 3 -37.41 5.13 -36.84
CA LYS A 3 -36.78 4.87 -35.51
C LYS A 3 -35.91 5.93 -34.79
N LYS A 4 -36.35 6.21 -33.56
CA LYS A 4 -35.65 6.51 -32.28
C LYS A 4 -34.11 6.53 -32.29
N CYS A 5 -33.53 7.53 -31.61
CA CYS A 5 -32.44 7.34 -30.63
C CYS A 5 -32.41 8.49 -29.61
N VAL A 6 -32.56 8.12 -28.34
CA VAL A 6 -32.28 8.91 -27.14
C VAL A 6 -30.77 8.93 -26.94
N ALA A 7 -30.16 10.09 -26.66
CA ALA A 7 -28.87 10.20 -25.99
C ALA A 7 -28.58 11.65 -25.65
N VAL A 8 -27.93 12.03 -24.56
CA VAL A 8 -27.57 11.43 -23.27
C VAL A 8 -27.16 12.68 -22.46
N ALA A 9 -27.49 12.71 -21.18
CA ALA A 9 -27.12 13.77 -20.26
C ALA A 9 -25.62 14.07 -20.33
N ILE A 10 -25.23 15.26 -20.79
CA ILE A 10 -23.89 15.80 -20.50
C ILE A 10 -24.01 16.47 -19.15
N LEU A 11 -23.76 15.64 -18.15
CA LEU A 11 -23.59 15.98 -16.75
C LEU A 11 -22.57 17.11 -16.64
N ILE A 12 -23.06 18.31 -16.32
CA ILE A 12 -22.24 19.40 -15.80
C ILE A 12 -21.80 18.96 -14.39
N VAL A 13 -20.71 18.20 -14.27
CA VAL A 13 -19.98 18.12 -13.01
C VAL A 13 -18.99 19.25 -13.01
N LEU A 14 -19.35 20.24 -12.20
CA LEU A 14 -18.52 21.33 -11.72
C LEU A 14 -17.05 20.91 -11.61
N PHE A 15 -16.19 21.63 -12.35
CA PHE A 15 -14.77 21.81 -12.06
C PHE A 15 -14.63 22.31 -10.61
N SER A 16 -14.70 21.38 -9.68
CA SER A 16 -14.40 21.61 -8.28
C SER A 16 -12.89 21.68 -8.21
N ARG A 17 -12.38 22.91 -8.27
CA ARG A 17 -11.03 23.25 -7.85
C ARG A 17 -10.90 22.92 -6.36
N GLY A 18 -10.71 21.65 -6.05
CA GLY A 18 -10.19 21.15 -4.79
C GLY A 18 -9.05 20.22 -5.17
N LEU A 19 -7.87 20.50 -4.63
CA LEU A 19 -6.60 19.79 -4.84
C LEU A 19 -6.80 18.36 -5.37
N LEU A 20 -6.16 18.02 -6.50
CA LEU A 20 -5.74 16.63 -6.69
C LEU A 20 -4.89 16.30 -5.48
N ALA A 21 -5.49 15.67 -4.46
CA ALA A 21 -4.72 15.00 -3.44
C ALA A 21 -3.88 14.02 -4.23
N GLU A 22 -2.58 14.30 -4.36
CA GLU A 22 -1.67 13.29 -4.88
C GLU A 22 -1.96 12.03 -4.07
N GLU A 23 -2.43 10.99 -4.75
CA GLU A 23 -2.70 9.70 -4.14
C GLU A 23 -1.32 9.07 -3.84
N GLN A 24 -0.67 9.57 -2.79
CA GLN A 24 0.66 9.12 -2.40
C GLN A 24 0.52 7.80 -1.65
N LEU A 25 1.32 6.83 -2.04
CA LEU A 25 1.61 5.67 -1.21
C LEU A 25 2.76 6.01 -0.28
N ARG A 26 2.50 5.96 1.02
CA ARG A 26 3.47 6.20 2.08
C ARG A 26 3.53 4.98 2.98
N ILE A 27 4.70 4.36 3.09
CA ILE A 27 4.95 3.25 4.01
C ILE A 27 5.79 3.75 5.17
N VAL A 28 5.28 3.57 6.39
CA VAL A 28 5.98 3.90 7.63
C VAL A 28 6.26 2.65 8.45
N ASP A 29 7.34 2.64 9.22
CA ASP A 29 7.62 1.56 10.16
C ASP A 29 6.86 1.72 11.50
N GLN A 30 7.09 0.79 12.42
CA GLN A 30 6.47 0.77 13.74
C GLN A 30 6.76 2.02 14.59
N ASN A 31 7.88 2.70 14.33
CA ASN A 31 8.31 3.93 15.00
C ASN A 31 7.79 5.19 14.30
N GLY A 32 7.06 5.05 13.19
CA GLY A 32 6.51 6.16 12.41
C GLY A 32 7.51 6.76 11.42
N LEU A 33 8.67 6.14 11.21
CA LEU A 33 9.63 6.60 10.21
C LEU A 33 9.15 6.22 8.81
N ILE A 34 9.22 7.16 7.86
CA ILE A 34 8.92 6.89 6.46
C ILE A 34 10.02 5.98 5.89
N ARG A 35 9.62 4.82 5.38
CA ARG A 35 10.52 3.84 4.75
C ARG A 35 10.43 3.86 3.23
N ALA A 36 9.25 4.15 2.68
CA ALA A 36 9.07 4.34 1.24
C ALA A 36 7.93 5.35 0.98
N GLN A 37 8.06 6.12 -0.09
CA GLN A 37 7.02 7.03 -0.54
C GLN A 37 7.06 7.17 -2.07
N ALA A 38 5.89 7.12 -2.71
CA ALA A 38 5.74 7.35 -4.14
C ALA A 38 4.35 7.94 -4.44
N SER A 39 4.26 8.82 -5.44
CA SER A 39 2.97 9.22 -6.02
C SER A 39 2.47 8.08 -6.90
N LEU A 40 1.28 7.56 -6.62
CA LEU A 40 0.64 6.49 -7.38
C LEU A 40 -0.77 6.91 -7.78
N GLN A 41 -1.30 6.31 -8.85
CA GLN A 41 -2.71 6.51 -9.25
C GLN A 41 -3.53 5.23 -9.02
N GLN A 42 -2.87 4.14 -8.60
CA GLN A 42 -3.45 2.82 -8.45
C GLN A 42 -2.65 1.99 -7.44
N VAL A 43 -3.09 0.75 -7.21
CA VAL A 43 -2.40 -0.22 -6.36
C VAL A 43 -0.98 -0.49 -6.86
N ALA A 44 -0.04 -0.68 -5.93
CA ALA A 44 1.32 -1.10 -6.23
C ALA A 44 1.75 -2.29 -5.38
N GLN A 45 2.86 -2.88 -5.78
CA GLN A 45 3.54 -3.89 -4.99
C GLN A 45 4.45 -3.21 -3.97
N VAL A 46 4.50 -3.70 -2.74
CA VAL A 46 5.44 -3.21 -1.71
C VAL A 46 6.33 -4.34 -1.26
N ARG A 47 7.63 -4.21 -1.50
CA ARG A 47 8.62 -5.15 -1.01
C ARG A 47 9.17 -4.67 0.33
N VAL A 48 9.17 -5.54 1.32
CA VAL A 48 9.83 -5.33 2.61
C VAL A 48 10.96 -6.35 2.78
N VAL A 49 12.18 -5.86 2.95
CA VAL A 49 13.37 -6.68 3.20
C VAL A 49 13.70 -6.64 4.68
N MET A 50 13.94 -7.81 5.26
CA MET A 50 14.19 -8.03 6.67
C MET A 50 15.63 -8.51 6.90
N SER A 51 16.16 -8.23 8.09
CA SER A 51 17.45 -8.74 8.56
C SER A 51 17.38 -9.28 9.98
N GLY A 52 18.29 -10.20 10.31
CA GLY A 52 18.39 -10.84 11.62
C GLY A 52 17.46 -12.05 11.79
N GLY A 53 17.42 -12.63 13.00
CA GLY A 53 16.41 -13.62 13.39
C GLY A 53 16.33 -14.86 12.49
N ALA A 54 17.44 -15.56 12.29
CA ALA A 54 17.45 -16.80 11.50
C ALA A 54 16.58 -17.88 12.19
N GLY A 55 15.66 -18.50 11.45
CA GLY A 55 14.78 -19.57 11.95
C GLY A 55 13.61 -19.11 12.81
N GLU A 56 13.43 -17.81 13.04
CA GLU A 56 12.32 -17.27 13.81
C GLU A 56 11.05 -17.16 12.95
N MET A 57 9.91 -17.50 13.55
CA MET A 57 8.61 -17.22 12.95
C MET A 57 8.28 -15.74 13.11
N ILE A 58 8.10 -15.05 12.00
CA ILE A 58 7.65 -13.65 11.99
C ILE A 58 6.33 -13.51 11.24
N ARG A 59 5.52 -12.56 11.68
CA ARG A 59 4.32 -12.09 10.96
C ARG A 59 4.50 -10.63 10.61
N ILE A 60 4.27 -10.28 9.35
CA ILE A 60 4.29 -8.92 8.86
C ILE A 60 2.95 -8.58 8.23
N ARG A 61 2.47 -7.35 8.45
CA ARG A 61 1.22 -6.82 7.89
C ARG A 61 1.42 -5.36 7.54
N LEU A 62 0.70 -4.89 6.52
CA LEU A 62 0.49 -3.47 6.32
C LEU A 62 -0.90 -3.12 6.86
N VAL A 63 -0.94 -2.11 7.71
CA VAL A 63 -2.17 -1.61 8.34
C VAL A 63 -2.31 -0.15 7.96
N SER A 64 -3.50 0.29 7.54
CA SER A 64 -3.71 1.72 7.26
C SER A 64 -3.42 2.56 8.51
N GLN A 65 -3.01 3.82 8.33
CA GLN A 65 -2.58 4.66 9.46
C GLN A 65 -3.67 4.86 10.54
N ASP A 66 -4.94 4.77 10.15
CA ASP A 66 -6.13 4.82 11.03
C ASP A 66 -6.56 3.44 11.58
N ASN A 67 -5.82 2.37 11.23
CA ASN A 67 -6.11 0.97 11.56
C ASN A 67 -7.45 0.42 11.02
N SER A 68 -8.04 1.04 10.00
CA SER A 68 -9.31 0.60 9.41
C SER A 68 -9.17 -0.50 8.36
N ALA A 69 -8.00 -0.62 7.73
CA ALA A 69 -7.71 -1.57 6.67
C ALA A 69 -6.39 -2.32 6.91
N VAL A 70 -6.32 -3.56 6.40
CA VAL A 70 -5.13 -4.41 6.50
C VAL A 70 -4.87 -5.08 5.16
N VAL A 71 -3.66 -4.90 4.61
CA VAL A 71 -3.14 -5.75 3.55
C VAL A 71 -2.34 -6.86 4.23
N LEU A 72 -2.81 -8.09 4.04
CA LEU A 72 -2.20 -9.28 4.63
C LEU A 72 -1.13 -9.82 3.70
N GLU A 73 -0.04 -10.30 4.29
CA GLU A 73 0.99 -10.98 3.54
C GLU A 73 1.81 -11.94 4.45
N PRO A 74 2.66 -12.79 3.86
CA PRO A 74 2.83 -14.20 4.16
C PRO A 74 3.55 -14.44 5.50
N HIS A 75 3.19 -15.55 6.13
CA HIS A 75 3.87 -16.05 7.31
C HIS A 75 5.10 -16.84 6.86
N SER A 76 6.28 -16.54 7.40
CA SER A 76 7.48 -17.29 7.05
C SER A 76 8.42 -17.47 8.23
N HIS A 77 9.06 -18.64 8.28
CA HIS A 77 10.11 -19.00 9.23
C HIS A 77 11.50 -18.52 8.77
N SER A 78 11.66 -18.08 7.52
CA SER A 78 12.97 -17.78 6.93
C SER A 78 12.99 -16.63 5.93
N ALA A 79 11.84 -16.14 5.45
CA ALA A 79 11.82 -15.14 4.39
C ALA A 79 12.52 -13.84 4.81
N GLU A 80 13.60 -13.51 4.11
CA GLU A 80 14.26 -12.22 4.19
C GLU A 80 13.49 -11.13 3.43
N THR A 81 12.49 -11.50 2.63
CA THR A 81 11.73 -10.58 1.78
C THR A 81 10.25 -10.95 1.76
N PHE A 82 9.39 -9.94 1.86
CA PHE A 82 7.93 -10.00 1.79
C PHE A 82 7.44 -9.05 0.68
N ILE A 83 6.44 -9.43 -0.12
CA ILE A 83 5.97 -8.67 -1.29
C ILE A 83 4.44 -8.47 -1.28
N PHE A 84 3.99 -7.34 -0.76
CA PHE A 84 2.57 -7.02 -0.66
C PHE A 84 2.06 -6.70 -2.06
N GLU A 85 1.28 -7.59 -2.66
CA GLU A 85 0.97 -7.55 -4.10
C GLU A 85 0.04 -6.41 -4.53
N ALA A 86 -0.87 -5.97 -3.65
CA ALA A 86 -1.91 -4.99 -3.99
C ALA A 86 -2.10 -3.99 -2.85
N VAL A 87 -1.19 -3.03 -2.75
CA VAL A 87 -1.24 -1.94 -1.76
C VAL A 87 -1.82 -0.69 -2.41
N PRO A 88 -3.04 -0.26 -2.06
CA PRO A 88 -3.63 0.97 -2.57
C PRO A 88 -2.85 2.22 -2.15
N PRO A 89 -2.98 3.33 -2.90
CA PRO A 89 -2.52 4.63 -2.43
C PRO A 89 -3.06 4.95 -1.04
N GLY A 90 -2.26 5.63 -0.23
CA GLY A 90 -2.57 5.91 1.16
C GLY A 90 -1.36 5.78 2.09
N SER A 91 -1.58 6.04 3.37
CA SER A 91 -0.55 5.88 4.40
C SER A 91 -0.72 4.54 5.13
N TRP A 92 0.32 3.72 5.07
CA TRP A 92 0.35 2.37 5.62
C TRP A 92 1.50 2.22 6.61
N LYS A 93 1.21 1.56 7.73
CA LYS A 93 2.14 1.21 8.78
C LYS A 93 2.51 -0.26 8.68
N ILE A 94 3.81 -0.55 8.70
CA ILE A 94 4.33 -1.89 8.84
C ILE A 94 4.16 -2.34 10.30
N MET A 95 3.39 -3.40 10.49
CA MET A 95 3.19 -4.04 11.78
C MET A 95 3.87 -5.40 11.76
N MET A 96 4.73 -5.63 12.75
CA MET A 96 5.47 -6.87 12.90
C MET A 96 5.18 -7.51 14.25
N SER A 97 5.14 -8.84 14.27
CA SER A 97 5.02 -9.60 15.52
C SER A 97 5.76 -10.94 15.41
N GLY A 98 6.32 -11.38 16.54
CA GLY A 98 7.18 -12.56 16.60
C GLY A 98 8.60 -12.27 16.12
N GLY A 99 9.57 -13.00 16.67
CA GLY A 99 10.99 -12.87 16.35
C GLY A 99 11.63 -11.54 16.79
N SER A 100 12.92 -11.43 16.49
CA SER A 100 13.83 -10.31 16.71
C SER A 100 14.26 -9.64 15.40
N ARG A 101 13.65 -10.02 14.27
CA ARG A 101 13.94 -9.46 12.95
C ARG A 101 13.67 -7.95 12.89
N GLN A 102 14.42 -7.28 12.02
CA GLN A 102 14.33 -5.84 11.81
C GLN A 102 14.11 -5.52 10.33
N ILE A 103 13.40 -4.43 10.05
CA ILE A 103 13.18 -3.93 8.70
C ILE A 103 14.51 -3.33 8.21
N LYS A 104 15.10 -3.97 7.21
CA LYS A 104 16.31 -3.49 6.53
C LYS A 104 15.97 -2.48 5.46
N ASP A 105 15.01 -2.80 4.59
CA ASP A 105 14.65 -1.97 3.45
C ASP A 105 13.17 -2.10 3.09
N VAL A 106 12.61 -1.07 2.44
CA VAL A 106 11.24 -1.05 1.92
C VAL A 106 11.25 -0.38 0.55
N SER A 107 10.69 -1.04 -0.46
CA SER A 107 10.60 -0.52 -1.82
C SER A 107 9.20 -0.67 -2.38
N ILE A 108 8.77 0.30 -3.19
CA ILE A 108 7.52 0.26 -3.95
C ILE A 108 7.88 -0.19 -5.37
N LEU A 109 7.27 -1.29 -5.83
CA LEU A 109 7.49 -1.87 -7.15
C LEU A 109 6.27 -1.58 -8.03
N GLY A 110 6.52 -1.22 -9.29
CA GLY A 110 5.48 -0.90 -10.29
C GLY A 110 5.26 0.61 -10.50
N ARG A 111 6.20 1.23 -11.21
CA ARG A 111 5.99 2.55 -11.84
C ARG A 111 5.45 2.38 -13.24
#